data_AF-A0A2J7Q9Z3-F1
#
_entry.id   AF-A0A2J7Q9Z3-F1
#
_cell.length_a   1.000
_cell.length_b   1.000
_cell.length_c   1.000
_cell.angle_alpha   90.00
_cell.angle_beta   90.00
_cell.angle_gamma   90.00
#
_symmetry.space_group_name_H-M   'P 1'
#
loop_
_entity.id
_entity.type
_entity.pdbx_description
1 polymer ?
#
loop_
_entity_poly.entity_id
_entity_poly.type
_entity_poly.pdbx_seq_one_letter_code
_entity_poly.pdbx_strand_id
1 'polypeptide(L)'
;MLSISVGSVEDIMKYHLHYRKVNARWVPRTLTDVNKMVRMQVASGKRVAFLQDNARPHTAKTMETLQKLKWNLLTHPPYSPDLTPSDFYLFRRLKSDLQGMWFVDIIQNVREWIHHQPHNFFEKGIRMLPERWKKCADSGGEHVED
;
A
#
# COMPACT_ATOMS: atom_id res chain seq x y z
N MET A 1 -33.96 -3.19 28.98
CA MET A 1 -32.82 -2.72 28.16
C MET A 1 -32.54 -3.84 27.15
N LEU A 2 -32.87 -3.64 25.87
CA LEU A 2 -32.73 -4.70 24.85
C LEU A 2 -31.24 -4.95 24.60
N SER A 3 -30.72 -6.10 25.04
CA SER A 3 -29.34 -6.49 24.81
C SER A 3 -29.18 -6.99 23.38
N ILE A 4 -28.54 -6.18 22.54
CA ILE A 4 -28.13 -6.61 21.19
C ILE A 4 -27.08 -7.72 21.37
N SER A 5 -27.27 -8.84 20.68
CA SER A 5 -26.32 -9.97 20.75
C SER A 5 -24.97 -9.60 20.12
N VAL A 6 -23.88 -10.20 20.61
CA VAL A 6 -22.53 -9.99 20.05
C VAL A 6 -22.50 -10.32 18.55
N GLY A 7 -23.18 -11.39 18.12
CA GLY A 7 -23.29 -11.75 16.71
C GLY A 7 -23.95 -10.68 15.86
N SER A 8 -25.03 -10.07 16.36
CA SER A 8 -25.70 -8.95 15.68
C SER A 8 -24.79 -7.74 15.53
N VAL A 9 -23.96 -7.43 16.55
CA VAL A 9 -22.96 -6.35 16.45
C VAL A 9 -21.89 -6.69 15.42
N GLU A 10 -21.38 -7.93 15.40
CA GLU A 10 -20.37 -8.35 14.42
C GLU A 10 -20.91 -8.31 12.97
N ASP A 11 -22.16 -8.68 12.75
CA ASP A 11 -22.82 -8.62 11.45
C ASP A 11 -23.03 -7.17 10.98
N ILE A 12 -23.48 -6.28 11.88
CA ILE A 12 -23.59 -4.85 11.59
C ILE A 12 -22.22 -4.28 11.21
N MET A 13 -21.19 -4.56 12.00
CA MET A 13 -19.84 -4.08 11.74
C MET A 13 -19.31 -4.60 10.39
N LYS A 14 -19.52 -5.88 10.06
CA LYS A 14 -18.95 -6.52 8.87
C LYS A 14 -19.72 -6.19 7.58
N TYR A 15 -21.05 -6.27 7.62
CA TYR A 15 -21.89 -6.22 6.42
C TYR A 15 -22.55 -4.86 6.20
N HIS A 16 -22.84 -4.11 7.26
CA HIS A 16 -23.53 -2.81 7.14
C HIS A 16 -22.58 -1.62 7.22
N LEU A 17 -21.57 -1.70 8.09
CA LEU A 17 -20.56 -0.64 8.24
C LEU A 17 -19.29 -0.91 7.45
N HIS A 18 -19.17 -2.10 6.85
CA HIS A 18 -18.02 -2.53 6.06
C HIS A 18 -16.69 -2.42 6.82
N TYR A 19 -16.64 -2.84 8.08
CA TYR A 19 -15.39 -2.98 8.83
C TYR A 19 -14.82 -4.40 8.64
N ARG A 20 -13.51 -4.54 8.88
CA ARG A 20 -12.85 -5.84 9.02
C ARG A 20 -12.12 -5.89 10.35
N LYS A 21 -12.23 -7.03 11.04
CA LYS A 21 -11.44 -7.33 12.25
C LYS A 21 -10.02 -7.69 11.82
N VAL A 22 -9.04 -6.90 12.28
CA VAL A 22 -7.59 -7.15 12.11
C VAL A 22 -6.98 -7.08 13.50
N ASN A 23 -6.43 -8.20 13.99
CA ASN A 23 -5.83 -8.33 15.33
C ASN A 23 -6.66 -7.64 16.43
N ALA A 24 -7.91 -8.07 16.59
CA ALA A 24 -8.90 -7.55 17.55
C ALA A 24 -9.44 -6.12 17.32
N ARG A 25 -8.98 -5.38 16.31
CA ARG A 25 -9.50 -4.04 15.99
C ARG A 25 -10.32 -4.01 14.70
N TRP A 26 -11.42 -3.27 14.72
CA TRP A 26 -12.24 -3.02 13.53
C TRP A 26 -11.66 -1.84 12.75
N VAL A 27 -11.22 -2.08 11.52
CA VAL A 27 -10.70 -1.05 10.61
C VAL A 27 -11.67 -0.88 9.43
N PRO A 28 -12.01 0.36 9.00
CA PRO A 28 -12.83 0.60 7.82
C PRO A 28 -12.19 -0.06 6.59
N ARG A 29 -12.99 -0.84 5.83
CA ARG A 29 -12.49 -1.67 4.72
C ARG A 29 -12.21 -0.87 3.44
N THR A 30 -12.59 0.40 3.39
CA THR A 30 -12.64 1.19 2.15
C THR A 30 -12.12 2.60 2.36
N LEU A 31 -11.42 3.11 1.34
CA LEU A 31 -11.16 4.54 1.21
C LEU A 31 -12.50 5.30 1.32
N THR A 32 -12.51 6.42 2.05
CA THR A 32 -13.67 7.33 2.04
C THR A 32 -13.87 7.89 0.64
N ASP A 33 -15.07 8.38 0.32
CA ASP A 33 -15.33 8.93 -1.01
C ASP A 33 -14.48 10.17 -1.31
N VAL A 34 -14.13 10.94 -0.27
CA VAL A 34 -13.12 12.02 -0.37
C VAL A 34 -11.75 11.46 -0.76
N ASN A 35 -11.29 10.40 -0.09
CA ASN A 35 -10.01 9.75 -0.43
C ASN A 35 -10.01 9.20 -1.85
N LYS A 36 -11.14 8.62 -2.31
CA LYS A 36 -11.31 8.17 -3.69
C LYS A 36 -11.28 9.34 -4.67
N MET A 37 -11.99 10.42 -4.38
CA MET A 37 -12.08 11.61 -5.23
C MET A 37 -10.73 12.31 -5.39
N VAL A 38 -9.98 12.52 -4.30
CA VAL A 38 -8.63 13.11 -4.34
C VAL A 38 -7.70 12.23 -5.18
N ARG A 39 -7.72 10.91 -4.96
CA ARG A 39 -6.92 9.96 -5.77
C ARG A 39 -7.31 10.00 -7.25
N MET A 40 -8.61 10.07 -7.55
CA MET A 40 -9.10 10.19 -8.92
C MET A 40 -8.70 11.52 -9.55
N GLN A 41 -8.76 12.65 -8.83
CA GLN A 41 -8.34 13.95 -9.35
C GLN A 41 -6.84 14.00 -9.64
N VAL A 42 -6.00 13.46 -8.75
CA VAL A 42 -4.55 13.41 -8.97
C VAL A 42 -4.19 12.53 -10.18
N ALA A 43 -4.97 11.47 -10.42
CA ALA A 43 -4.74 10.53 -11.51
C ALA A 43 -5.49 10.86 -12.83
N SER A 44 -6.54 11.68 -12.77
CA SER A 44 -7.38 11.98 -13.93
C SER A 44 -6.61 12.81 -14.95
N GLY A 45 -6.70 12.41 -16.23
CA GLY A 45 -6.02 13.08 -17.34
C GLY A 45 -4.51 12.80 -17.45
N LYS A 46 -3.92 12.02 -16.55
CA LYS A 46 -2.50 11.63 -16.60
C LYS A 46 -2.36 10.16 -16.98
N ARG A 47 -1.37 9.84 -17.83
CA ARG A 47 -0.91 8.45 -18.00
C ARG A 47 -0.19 8.03 -16.72
N VAL A 48 -0.87 7.26 -15.88
CA VAL A 48 -0.29 6.73 -14.64
C VAL A 48 0.43 5.42 -14.94
N ALA A 49 1.70 5.33 -14.56
CA ALA A 49 2.43 4.08 -14.49
C ALA A 49 2.18 3.43 -13.12
N PHE A 50 1.53 2.27 -13.12
CA PHE A 50 1.17 1.55 -11.91
C PHE A 50 2.15 0.40 -11.68
N LEU A 51 2.87 0.42 -10.56
CA LEU A 51 3.77 -0.64 -10.14
C LEU A 51 3.15 -1.38 -8.95
N GLN A 52 3.03 -2.70 -9.08
CA GLN A 52 2.60 -3.61 -8.01
C GLN A 52 3.42 -4.88 -8.08
N ASP A 53 3.51 -5.61 -6.97
CA ASP A 53 4.12 -6.93 -6.95
C ASP A 53 3.20 -7.97 -7.61
N ASN A 54 3.75 -9.13 -7.95
CA ASN A 54 3.01 -10.21 -8.62
C ASN A 54 2.23 -11.11 -7.64
N ALA A 55 1.89 -10.64 -6.43
CA ALA A 55 1.18 -11.49 -5.49
C ALA A 55 -0.21 -11.89 -6.03
N ARG A 56 -0.59 -13.16 -5.83
CA ARG A 56 -1.79 -13.81 -6.41
C ARG A 56 -3.13 -13.06 -6.26
N PRO A 57 -3.43 -12.26 -5.21
CA PRO A 57 -4.70 -11.52 -5.17
C PRO A 57 -4.78 -10.36 -6.20
N HIS A 58 -3.68 -10.01 -6.89
CA HIS A 58 -3.60 -8.81 -7.73
C HIS A 58 -3.87 -9.02 -9.22
N THR A 59 -4.12 -10.24 -9.70
CA THR A 59 -4.02 -10.52 -11.15
C THR A 59 -5.33 -10.43 -11.93
N ALA A 60 -6.50 -10.75 -11.35
CA ALA A 60 -7.76 -10.79 -12.11
C ALA A 60 -8.57 -9.48 -12.01
N LYS A 61 -8.95 -9.07 -10.79
CA LYS A 61 -9.85 -7.91 -10.57
C LYS A 61 -9.14 -6.56 -10.79
N THR A 62 -7.83 -6.53 -10.59
CA THR A 62 -7.02 -5.31 -10.78
C THR A 62 -6.87 -4.96 -12.26
N MET A 63 -6.72 -5.94 -13.14
CA MET A 63 -6.50 -5.71 -14.58
C MET A 63 -7.69 -5.02 -15.26
N GLU A 64 -8.91 -5.51 -14.99
CA GLU A 64 -10.14 -4.89 -15.51
C GLU A 64 -10.28 -3.43 -15.06
N THR A 65 -9.91 -3.16 -13.81
CA THR A 65 -9.95 -1.81 -13.23
C THR A 65 -8.90 -0.90 -13.86
N LEU A 66 -7.67 -1.38 -14.05
CA LEU A 66 -6.58 -0.62 -14.67
C LEU A 66 -6.91 -0.25 -16.13
N GLN A 67 -7.54 -1.18 -16.87
CA GLN A 67 -8.02 -0.90 -18.23
C GLN A 67 -9.08 0.21 -18.26
N LYS A 68 -10.09 0.15 -17.37
CA LYS A 68 -11.11 1.21 -17.24
C LYS A 68 -10.50 2.56 -16.90
N LEU A 69 -9.47 2.57 -16.05
CA LEU A 69 -8.74 3.77 -15.65
C LEU A 69 -7.70 4.24 -16.68
N LYS A 70 -7.42 3.44 -17.72
CA LYS A 70 -6.37 3.68 -18.72
C LYS A 70 -4.97 3.88 -18.09
N TRP A 71 -4.71 3.16 -17.01
CA TRP A 71 -3.40 3.15 -16.35
C TRP A 71 -2.50 2.09 -16.97
N ASN A 72 -1.22 2.41 -17.12
CA ASN A 72 -0.21 1.49 -17.64
C ASN A 72 0.33 0.66 -16.49
N LEU A 73 0.09 -0.65 -16.49
CA LEU A 73 0.75 -1.55 -15.56
C LEU A 73 2.23 -1.72 -15.97
N LEU A 74 3.15 -1.43 -15.04
CA LEU A 74 4.55 -1.77 -15.22
C LEU A 74 4.77 -3.26 -14.99
N THR A 75 5.56 -3.88 -15.86
CA THR A 75 6.02 -5.25 -15.67
C THR A 75 6.92 -5.32 -14.44
N HIS A 76 6.58 -6.20 -13.51
CA HIS A 76 7.39 -6.46 -12.32
C HIS A 76 7.84 -7.93 -12.33
N PRO A 77 9.11 -8.25 -12.08
CA PRO A 77 9.56 -9.63 -11.97
C PRO A 77 9.03 -10.31 -10.69
N PRO A 78 8.81 -11.64 -10.69
CA PRO A 78 8.47 -12.37 -9.47
C PRO A 78 9.56 -12.23 -8.39
N TYR A 79 9.16 -12.24 -7.11
CA TYR A 79 10.06 -12.27 -5.96
C TYR A 79 11.14 -11.18 -5.92
N SER A 80 10.83 -9.98 -6.43
CA SER A 80 11.81 -8.87 -6.56
C SER A 80 11.47 -7.67 -5.67
N PRO A 81 11.43 -7.83 -4.32
CA PRO A 81 11.13 -6.73 -3.40
C PRO A 81 12.17 -5.59 -3.48
N ASP A 82 13.40 -5.91 -3.86
CA ASP A 82 14.49 -4.96 -4.13
C ASP A 82 14.20 -4.02 -5.32
N LEU A 83 13.17 -4.32 -6.13
CA LEU A 83 12.69 -3.48 -7.24
C LEU A 83 11.35 -2.79 -6.95
N THR A 84 10.85 -2.88 -5.71
CA THR A 84 9.60 -2.24 -5.28
C THR A 84 9.88 -1.16 -4.24
N PRO A 85 9.57 0.14 -4.51
CA PRO A 85 9.87 1.24 -3.58
C PRO A 85 9.20 1.11 -2.22
N SER A 86 8.03 0.47 -2.18
CA SER A 86 7.36 0.15 -0.92
C SER A 86 8.24 -0.74 -0.04
N ASP A 87 8.86 -1.77 -0.60
CA ASP A 87 9.64 -2.74 0.14
C ASP A 87 11.06 -2.24 0.45
N PHE A 88 11.82 -1.81 -0.57
CA PHE A 88 13.22 -1.45 -0.37
C PHE A 88 13.43 -0.09 0.32
N TYR A 89 12.41 0.79 0.34
CA TYR A 89 12.55 2.14 0.89
C TYR A 89 11.52 2.44 1.99
N LEU A 90 10.23 2.44 1.66
CA LEU A 90 9.18 2.89 2.59
C LEU A 90 9.10 2.01 3.84
N PHE A 91 8.93 0.69 3.67
CA PHE A 91 8.78 -0.24 4.78
C PHE A 91 10.09 -0.47 5.52
N ARG A 92 11.23 -0.44 4.82
CA ARG A 92 12.55 -0.44 5.46
C ARG A 92 12.70 0.75 6.42
N ARG A 93 12.38 1.96 5.97
CA ARG A 93 12.49 3.15 6.83
C ARG A 93 11.49 3.14 7.97
N LEU A 94 10.23 2.80 7.69
CA LEU A 94 9.19 2.66 8.71
C LEU A 94 9.64 1.67 9.81
N LYS A 95 10.12 0.49 9.42
CA LYS A 95 10.57 -0.53 10.36
C LYS A 95 11.77 -0.06 11.19
N SER A 96 12.73 0.61 10.56
CA SER A 96 13.90 1.16 11.23
C SER A 96 13.53 2.22 12.26
N ASP A 97 12.68 3.18 11.89
CA ASP A 97 12.31 4.30 12.75
C ASP A 97 11.41 3.86 13.91
N LEU A 98 10.60 2.82 13.70
CA LEU A 98 9.70 2.25 14.71
C LEU A 98 10.33 1.11 15.51
N GLN A 99 11.59 0.75 15.25
CA GLN A 99 12.25 -0.36 15.91
C GLN A 99 12.41 -0.09 17.41
N GLY A 100 12.07 -1.08 18.24
CA GLY A 100 12.22 -1.00 19.70
C GLY A 100 11.16 -0.15 20.41
N MET A 101 10.19 0.40 19.69
CA MET A 101 9.07 1.12 20.30
C MET A 101 7.98 0.16 20.78
N TRP A 102 7.36 0.50 21.91
CA TRP A 102 6.15 -0.16 22.38
C TRP A 102 4.93 0.58 21.85
N PHE A 103 4.00 -0.15 21.25
CA PHE A 103 2.81 0.45 20.65
C PHE A 103 1.59 0.15 21.50
N VAL A 104 0.93 1.22 21.97
CA VAL A 104 -0.45 1.13 22.45
C VAL A 104 -1.40 1.02 21.25
N ASP A 105 -1.10 1.72 20.16
CA ASP A 105 -1.87 1.70 18.91
C ASP A 105 -0.96 1.82 17.66
N ILE A 106 -0.49 0.68 17.16
CA ILE A 106 0.39 0.62 15.99
C ILE A 106 -0.21 1.31 14.74
N ILE A 107 -1.54 1.30 14.58
CA ILE A 107 -2.17 1.88 13.39
C ILE A 107 -2.03 3.40 13.43
N GLN A 108 -2.27 4.00 14.60
CA GLN A 108 -2.14 5.44 14.78
C GLN A 108 -0.68 5.88 14.63
N ASN A 109 0.26 5.14 15.24
CA ASN A 109 1.69 5.40 15.11
C ASN A 109 2.17 5.35 13.65
N VAL A 110 1.75 4.35 12.87
CA VAL A 110 2.10 4.26 11.44
C VAL A 110 1.50 5.41 10.64
N ARG A 111 0.24 5.79 10.91
CA ARG A 111 -0.42 6.93 10.23
C ARG A 111 0.32 8.24 10.50
N GLU A 112 0.64 8.50 11.76
CA GLU A 112 1.42 9.67 12.15
C GLU A 112 2.79 9.65 11.49
N TRP A 113 3.52 8.52 11.54
CA TRP A 113 4.81 8.42 10.89
C TRP A 113 4.74 8.76 9.39
N ILE A 114 3.73 8.26 8.66
CA ILE A 114 3.53 8.56 7.23
C ILE A 114 3.24 10.06 7.03
N HIS A 115 2.38 10.66 7.87
CA HIS A 115 2.02 12.08 7.76
C HIS A 115 3.20 13.02 8.05
N HIS A 116 4.14 12.61 8.90
CA HIS A 116 5.34 13.40 9.19
C HIS A 116 6.41 13.30 8.10
N GLN A 117 6.27 12.39 7.13
CA GLN A 117 7.23 12.30 6.04
C GLN A 117 7.06 13.47 5.07
N PRO A 118 8.12 14.23 4.76
CA PRO A 118 8.04 15.32 3.80
C PRO A 118 7.83 14.79 2.38
N HIS A 119 7.30 15.63 1.46
CA HIS A 119 7.04 15.21 0.07
C HIS A 119 8.27 14.58 -0.62
N ASN A 120 9.45 15.17 -0.43
CA ASN A 120 10.70 14.70 -1.02
C ASN A 120 11.12 13.30 -0.52
N PHE A 121 10.60 12.83 0.62
CA PHE A 121 10.84 11.47 1.10
C PHE A 121 10.27 10.45 0.12
N PHE A 122 9.01 10.59 -0.27
CA PHE A 122 8.36 9.66 -1.21
C PHE A 122 8.96 9.78 -2.61
N GLU A 123 9.23 11.01 -3.05
CA GLU A 123 9.88 11.26 -4.34
C GLU A 123 11.25 10.58 -4.42
N LYS A 124 12.06 10.64 -3.36
CA LYS A 124 13.35 9.97 -3.29
C LYS A 124 13.23 8.46 -3.49
N GLY A 125 12.29 7.81 -2.81
CA GLY A 125 12.06 6.37 -2.96
C GLY A 125 11.72 5.96 -4.40
N ILE A 126 10.90 6.75 -5.09
CA ILE A 126 10.58 6.52 -6.52
C ILE A 126 11.80 6.79 -7.42
N ARG A 127 12.58 7.84 -7.15
CA ARG A 127 13.76 8.22 -7.94
C ARG A 127 14.92 7.22 -7.82
N MET A 128 14.91 6.33 -6.84
CA MET A 128 15.89 5.23 -6.71
C MET A 128 15.64 4.08 -7.69
N LEU A 129 14.46 4.00 -8.32
CA LEU A 129 14.10 2.90 -9.23
C LEU A 129 15.06 2.73 -10.43
N PRO A 130 15.40 3.79 -11.19
CA PRO A 130 16.24 3.63 -12.38
C PRO A 130 17.62 3.06 -12.05
N GLU A 131 18.22 3.49 -10.94
CA GLU A 131 19.51 2.97 -10.49
C GLU A 131 19.42 1.50 -10.07
N ARG A 132 18.36 1.11 -9.36
CA ARG A 132 18.13 -0.29 -8.96
C ARG A 132 17.87 -1.20 -10.15
N TRP A 133 17.05 -0.76 -11.12
CA TRP A 133 16.85 -1.50 -12.37
C TRP A 133 18.17 -1.69 -13.12
N LYS A 134 19.01 -0.66 -13.16
CA LYS A 134 20.33 -0.75 -13.77
C LYS A 134 21.21 -1.77 -13.03
N LYS A 135 21.29 -1.71 -11.70
CA LYS A 135 22.06 -2.68 -10.90
C LYS A 135 21.59 -4.12 -11.13
N CYS A 136 20.28 -4.36 -11.17
CA CYS A 136 19.71 -5.68 -11.45
C CYS A 136 20.05 -6.16 -12.87
N ALA A 137 20.03 -5.26 -13.87
CA ALA A 137 20.42 -5.61 -15.23
C ALA A 137 21.92 -5.93 -15.33
N ASP A 138 22.76 -5.09 -14.71
CA ASP A 138 24.22 -5.24 -14.69
C ASP A 138 24.65 -6.52 -13.93
N SER A 139 23.85 -6.97 -12.95
CA SER A 139 24.07 -8.19 -12.19
C SER A 139 23.50 -9.46 -12.85
N GLY A 140 22.89 -9.34 -14.04
CA GLY A 140 22.27 -10.48 -14.73
C GLY A 140 20.97 -10.97 -14.10
N GLY A 141 20.29 -10.14 -13.30
CA GLY A 141 19.04 -10.47 -12.62
C GLY A 141 19.21 -10.91 -11.16
N GLU A 142 20.42 -10.86 -10.61
CA GLU A 142 20.68 -11.10 -9.19
C GLU A 142 20.11 -9.99 -8.31
N HIS A 143 19.90 -10.31 -7.03
CA HIS A 143 19.37 -9.37 -6.04
C HIS A 143 20.22 -8.10 -5.91
N VAL A 144 19.54 -6.95 -5.84
CA VAL A 144 20.18 -5.65 -5.62
C VAL A 144 20.31 -5.40 -4.12
N GLU A 145 21.55 -5.46 -3.63
CA GLU A 145 21.90 -5.05 -2.28
C GLU A 145 21.96 -3.51 -2.12
N ASP A 146 21.82 -3.06 -0.88
CA ASP A 146 21.89 -1.64 -0.49
C ASP A 146 23.33 -1.18 -0.27
#